data_AF-A0A834EHE0-F1
#
_entry.id   AF-A0A834EHE0-F1
#
_cell.length_a   1.000
_cell.length_b   1.000
_cell.length_c   1.000
_cell.angle_alpha   90.00
_cell.angle_beta   90.00
_cell.angle_gamma   90.00
#
_symmetry.space_group_name_H-M   'P 1'
#
loop_
_entity.id
_entity.type
_entity.pdbx_description
1 polymer ?
#
loop_
_entity_poly.entity_id
_entity_poly.type
_entity_poly.pdbx_seq_one_letter_code
_entity_poly.pdbx_strand_id
1 'polypeptide(L)'
;MGNQVLKVFAAKDDKAAAVALSSLIHALDELDMVAIVRYAYDRRAHPQVGVAFPHIKDTYECLVYVQLPFMEDLRLYMFSSLKNNKKYTPTEAQLSAVDALIDSMSLIKKEEEEDTIEDLFPTTKIPNPQFQRLFQCLLHRALHPQEHLPPIQQHVLNMLDPPTEVTAKCQIPLSKVKALFPLTEVIKKKNQLTAQDIFQDNHEEGSNPKKLKTEEGGGHFSLSSLAEVSITKVGSVSPAEDFRVLLRQKRASFEEASLQLINHIEQFLGTNETPYFMKSMDCIRAFREEAIQFSEYQCFNSFLKALREKVEKQLNHFWEIIIQDGITLITKDEVSESPVTAEEAKKFLAPIENQNEEDTAAVLEEGGDVDDLLDLI
;
A
#
# COMPACT_ATOMS: atom_id res chain seq x y z
N MET A 1 -25.76 -7.76 -20.25
CA MET A 1 -26.81 -7.06 -19.50
C MET A 1 -27.67 -8.07 -18.77
N GLY A 2 -28.44 -7.61 -17.79
CA GLY A 2 -29.21 -8.48 -16.92
C GLY A 2 -28.33 -9.24 -15.90
N ASN A 3 -28.96 -9.65 -14.81
CA ASN A 3 -28.37 -10.43 -13.71
C ASN A 3 -29.05 -11.80 -13.55
N GLN A 4 -29.91 -12.17 -14.50
CA GLN A 4 -30.69 -13.40 -14.50
C GLN A 4 -30.97 -13.85 -15.94
N VAL A 5 -31.24 -15.14 -16.10
CA VAL A 5 -31.71 -15.75 -17.35
C VAL A 5 -33.13 -16.27 -17.08
N LEU A 6 -34.09 -15.84 -17.89
CA LEU A 6 -35.49 -16.24 -17.72
C LEU A 6 -35.87 -17.28 -18.77
N LYS A 7 -36.48 -18.38 -18.34
CA LYS A 7 -37.10 -19.37 -19.23
C LYS A 7 -38.59 -19.10 -19.31
N VAL A 8 -39.08 -18.90 -20.52
CA VAL A 8 -40.49 -18.63 -20.79
C VAL A 8 -41.16 -19.89 -21.30
N PHE A 9 -42.18 -20.31 -20.57
CA PHE A 9 -43.02 -21.46 -20.88
C PHE A 9 -44.48 -21.03 -21.03
N ALA A 10 -45.29 -21.91 -21.62
CA ALA A 10 -46.73 -21.74 -21.62
C ALA A 10 -47.30 -21.84 -20.19
N ALA A 11 -48.47 -21.24 -19.98
CA ALA A 11 -49.16 -21.34 -18.71
C ALA A 11 -49.46 -22.80 -18.36
N LYS A 12 -49.31 -23.15 -17.08
CA LYS A 12 -49.58 -24.51 -16.61
C LYS A 12 -51.04 -24.88 -16.91
N ASP A 13 -51.23 -26.09 -17.42
CA ASP A 13 -52.51 -26.70 -17.78
C ASP A 13 -53.23 -26.09 -19.01
N ASP A 14 -52.60 -25.13 -19.72
CA ASP A 14 -53.11 -24.61 -21.00
C ASP A 14 -52.40 -25.27 -22.20
N LYS A 15 -53.08 -26.26 -22.78
CA LYS A 15 -52.57 -26.99 -23.95
C LYS A 15 -52.57 -26.13 -25.23
N ALA A 16 -53.52 -25.22 -25.38
CA ALA A 16 -53.60 -24.39 -26.58
C ALA A 16 -52.43 -23.40 -26.62
N ALA A 17 -52.12 -22.78 -25.48
CA ALA A 17 -50.94 -21.92 -25.35
C ALA A 17 -49.63 -22.70 -25.55
N ALA A 18 -49.54 -23.93 -25.05
CA ALA A 18 -48.36 -24.78 -25.23
C ALA A 18 -48.09 -25.10 -26.72
N VAL A 19 -49.13 -25.48 -27.48
CA VAL A 19 -49.01 -25.75 -28.92
C VAL A 19 -48.61 -24.49 -29.68
N ALA A 20 -49.21 -23.35 -29.36
CA ALA A 20 -48.88 -22.07 -30.00
C ALA A 20 -47.43 -21.65 -29.75
N LEU A 21 -46.95 -21.80 -28.51
CA LEU A 21 -45.56 -21.46 -28.16
C LEU A 21 -44.57 -22.43 -28.79
N SER A 22 -44.83 -23.74 -28.79
CA SER A 22 -43.97 -24.73 -29.45
C SER A 22 -43.89 -24.48 -30.95
N SER A 23 -45.01 -24.17 -31.61
CA SER A 23 -45.02 -23.80 -33.03
C SER A 23 -44.15 -22.57 -33.32
N LEU A 24 -44.16 -21.57 -32.42
CA LEU A 24 -43.30 -20.39 -32.53
C LEU A 24 -41.82 -20.73 -32.31
N ILE A 25 -41.50 -21.57 -31.33
CA ILE A 25 -40.14 -22.01 -31.03
C ILE A 25 -39.54 -22.74 -32.23
N HIS A 26 -40.26 -23.71 -32.80
CA HIS A 26 -39.81 -24.42 -34.00
C HIS A 26 -39.65 -23.49 -35.20
N ALA A 27 -40.59 -22.56 -35.42
CA ALA A 27 -40.46 -21.61 -36.52
C ALA A 27 -39.22 -20.70 -36.37
N LEU A 28 -38.87 -20.29 -35.15
CA LEU A 28 -37.64 -19.52 -34.90
C LEU A 28 -36.38 -20.37 -35.11
N ASP A 29 -36.40 -21.62 -34.67
CA ASP A 29 -35.28 -22.56 -34.79
C ASP A 29 -35.00 -22.93 -36.26
N GLU A 30 -36.04 -23.31 -37.01
CA GLU A 30 -35.93 -23.68 -38.43
C GLU A 30 -35.44 -22.51 -39.32
N LEU A 31 -35.78 -21.28 -38.94
CA LEU A 31 -35.41 -20.08 -39.70
C LEU A 31 -34.12 -19.42 -39.20
N ASP A 32 -33.45 -19.97 -38.18
CA ASP A 32 -32.29 -19.38 -37.51
C ASP A 32 -32.54 -17.91 -37.09
N MET A 33 -33.72 -17.66 -36.51
CA MET A 33 -34.20 -16.34 -36.10
C MET A 33 -34.34 -16.23 -34.58
N VAL A 34 -34.29 -14.98 -34.11
CA VAL A 34 -34.56 -14.62 -32.71
C VAL A 34 -35.61 -13.53 -32.62
N ALA A 35 -36.35 -13.49 -31.52
CA ALA A 35 -37.37 -12.48 -31.29
C ALA A 35 -36.84 -11.36 -30.38
N ILE A 36 -37.02 -10.10 -30.77
CA ILE A 36 -36.80 -8.95 -29.88
C ILE A 36 -38.10 -8.69 -29.11
N VAL A 37 -38.01 -8.75 -27.79
CA VAL A 37 -39.18 -8.64 -26.91
C VAL A 37 -39.02 -7.50 -25.92
N ARG A 38 -40.14 -6.82 -25.65
CA ARG A 38 -40.27 -5.88 -24.54
C ARG A 38 -40.69 -6.66 -23.29
N TYR A 39 -39.81 -6.69 -22.29
CA TYR A 39 -40.07 -7.36 -21.02
C TYR A 39 -40.38 -6.33 -19.94
N ALA A 40 -41.56 -6.43 -19.34
CA ALA A 40 -41.95 -5.64 -18.17
C ALA A 40 -42.55 -6.59 -17.14
N TYR A 41 -41.81 -6.86 -16.06
CA TYR A 41 -42.22 -7.81 -15.03
C TYR A 41 -43.50 -7.37 -14.32
N ASP A 42 -43.50 -6.13 -13.82
CA ASP A 42 -44.65 -5.50 -13.18
C ASP A 42 -44.70 -4.00 -13.51
N ARG A 43 -45.69 -3.29 -12.95
CA ARG A 43 -45.86 -1.84 -13.17
C ARG A 43 -44.80 -0.97 -12.50
N ARG A 44 -44.01 -1.52 -11.56
CA ARG A 44 -43.01 -0.79 -10.77
C ARG A 44 -41.64 -0.86 -11.43
N ALA A 45 -41.34 -1.98 -12.10
CA ALA A 45 -40.11 -2.19 -12.82
C ALA A 45 -40.07 -1.39 -14.11
N HIS A 46 -38.90 -0.83 -14.42
CA HIS A 46 -38.67 -0.24 -15.74
C HIS A 46 -38.73 -1.33 -16.82
N PRO A 47 -39.36 -1.06 -17.97
CA PRO A 47 -39.38 -1.99 -19.07
C PRO A 47 -37.97 -2.22 -19.59
N GLN A 48 -37.67 -3.48 -19.89
CA GLN A 48 -36.42 -3.93 -20.47
C GLN A 48 -36.66 -4.32 -21.92
N VAL A 49 -35.62 -4.18 -22.73
CA VAL A 49 -35.57 -4.73 -24.09
C VAL A 49 -34.59 -5.89 -24.07
N GLY A 50 -34.97 -7.01 -24.65
CA GLY A 50 -34.12 -8.19 -24.69
C GLY A 50 -34.45 -9.08 -25.88
N VAL A 51 -33.62 -10.11 -26.02
CA VAL A 51 -33.78 -11.15 -27.03
C VAL A 51 -34.39 -12.39 -26.38
N ALA A 52 -35.33 -13.02 -27.08
CA ALA A 52 -35.89 -14.32 -26.77
C ALA A 52 -35.52 -15.28 -27.90
N PHE A 53 -34.72 -16.31 -27.58
CA PHE A 53 -34.24 -17.29 -28.55
C PHE A 53 -34.71 -18.71 -28.20
N PRO A 54 -34.90 -19.59 -29.20
CA PRO A 54 -35.37 -20.95 -28.99
C PRO A 54 -34.36 -21.79 -28.21
N HIS A 55 -34.86 -22.62 -27.29
CA HIS A 55 -34.06 -23.59 -26.55
C HIS A 55 -34.82 -24.92 -26.48
N ILE A 56 -34.45 -25.84 -27.36
CA ILE A 56 -35.08 -27.15 -27.54
C ILE A 56 -34.24 -28.20 -26.81
N LYS A 57 -34.89 -29.01 -25.98
CA LYS A 57 -34.32 -30.20 -25.34
C LYS A 57 -35.29 -31.37 -25.50
N ASP A 58 -34.78 -32.59 -25.31
CA ASP A 58 -35.59 -33.82 -25.40
C ASP A 58 -36.83 -33.84 -24.50
N THR A 59 -36.75 -33.15 -23.35
CA THR A 59 -37.83 -33.15 -22.34
C THR A 59 -38.74 -31.94 -22.42
N TYR A 60 -38.27 -30.82 -22.96
CA TYR A 60 -39.02 -29.58 -23.03
C TYR A 60 -38.43 -28.61 -24.03
N GLU A 61 -39.28 -27.69 -24.46
CA GLU A 61 -38.93 -26.55 -25.29
C GLU A 61 -39.27 -25.28 -24.54
N CYS A 62 -38.43 -24.26 -24.65
CA CYS A 62 -38.73 -22.93 -24.13
C CYS A 62 -38.05 -21.81 -24.91
N LEU A 63 -38.50 -20.59 -24.66
CA LEU A 63 -37.76 -19.40 -25.05
C LEU A 63 -36.89 -18.93 -23.89
N VAL A 64 -35.63 -18.62 -24.16
CA VAL A 64 -34.71 -18.04 -23.19
C VAL A 64 -34.63 -16.54 -23.43
N TYR A 65 -35.01 -15.75 -22.41
CA TYR A 65 -34.91 -14.30 -22.44
C TYR A 65 -33.61 -13.81 -21.79
N VAL A 66 -32.89 -12.95 -22.53
CA VAL A 66 -31.70 -12.24 -22.05
C VAL A 66 -31.84 -10.76 -22.40
N GLN A 67 -31.61 -9.89 -21.41
CA GLN A 67 -31.66 -8.44 -21.60
C GLN A 67 -30.54 -7.96 -22.54
N LEU A 68 -30.89 -7.08 -23.48
CA LEU A 68 -29.96 -6.40 -24.37
C LEU A 68 -29.53 -5.04 -23.78
N PRO A 69 -28.33 -4.54 -24.14
CA PRO A 69 -27.90 -3.21 -23.75
C PRO A 69 -28.69 -2.11 -24.45
N PHE A 70 -28.92 -1.01 -23.73
CA PHE A 70 -29.37 0.24 -24.32
C PHE A 70 -28.19 1.05 -24.89
N MET A 71 -28.49 2.15 -25.56
CA MET A 71 -27.45 3.02 -26.15
C MET A 71 -26.56 3.63 -25.05
N GLU A 72 -27.15 3.99 -23.91
CA GLU A 72 -26.48 4.59 -22.76
C GLU A 72 -25.53 3.61 -22.05
N ASP A 73 -25.74 2.30 -22.26
CA ASP A 73 -24.93 1.26 -21.66
C ASP A 73 -23.63 0.97 -22.42
N LEU A 74 -23.55 1.41 -23.68
CA LEU A 74 -22.41 1.12 -24.55
C LEU A 74 -21.19 1.95 -24.13
N ARG A 75 -20.08 1.27 -23.87
CA ARG A 75 -18.79 1.91 -23.57
C ARG A 75 -17.91 1.85 -24.81
N LEU A 76 -17.81 2.99 -25.50
CA LEU A 76 -17.03 3.13 -26.73
C LEU A 76 -15.55 3.40 -26.43
N TYR A 77 -14.82 2.36 -26.04
CA TYR A 77 -13.37 2.42 -25.91
C TYR A 77 -12.70 1.99 -27.22
N MET A 78 -11.85 2.87 -27.75
CA MET A 78 -11.09 2.59 -28.96
C MET A 78 -9.71 2.05 -28.58
N PHE A 79 -9.42 0.82 -29.00
CA PHE A 79 -8.11 0.19 -28.81
C PHE A 79 -7.43 -0.02 -30.16
N SER A 80 -6.10 0.08 -30.19
CA SER A 80 -5.32 -0.25 -31.38
C SER A 80 -5.40 -1.75 -31.67
N SER A 81 -5.58 -2.11 -32.95
CA SER A 81 -5.59 -3.53 -33.36
C SER A 81 -4.24 -4.20 -33.09
N LEU A 82 -4.27 -5.35 -32.40
CA LEU A 82 -3.08 -6.16 -32.14
C LEU A 82 -2.60 -6.91 -33.40
N LYS A 83 -3.52 -7.26 -34.31
CA LYS A 83 -3.20 -8.05 -35.52
C LYS A 83 -2.21 -7.34 -36.47
N ASN A 84 -2.32 -6.02 -36.59
CA ASN A 84 -1.50 -5.24 -37.51
C ASN A 84 -0.29 -4.59 -36.81
N ASN A 85 0.00 -4.96 -35.56
CA ASN A 85 1.03 -4.33 -34.77
C ASN A 85 2.38 -5.03 -34.95
N LYS A 86 3.31 -4.36 -35.63
CA LYS A 86 4.68 -4.84 -35.89
C LYS A 86 5.49 -5.08 -34.60
N LYS A 87 5.11 -4.46 -33.48
CA LYS A 87 5.84 -4.58 -32.20
C LYS A 87 5.54 -5.87 -31.45
N TYR A 88 4.35 -6.45 -31.66
CA TYR A 88 3.86 -7.61 -30.91
C TYR A 88 3.50 -8.78 -31.82
N THR A 89 4.15 -8.86 -32.99
CA THR A 89 3.95 -9.99 -33.91
C THR A 89 4.63 -11.22 -33.30
N PRO A 90 3.88 -12.29 -32.96
CA PRO A 90 4.45 -13.49 -32.38
C PRO A 90 5.35 -14.21 -33.39
N THR A 91 6.39 -14.86 -32.91
CA THR A 91 7.22 -15.74 -33.74
C THR A 91 6.55 -17.09 -33.97
N GLU A 92 6.93 -17.81 -35.02
CA GLU A 92 6.41 -19.15 -35.30
C GLU A 92 6.62 -20.12 -34.12
N ALA A 93 7.77 -20.01 -33.45
CA ALA A 93 8.07 -20.79 -32.25
C ALA A 93 7.11 -20.47 -31.09
N GLN A 94 6.71 -19.21 -30.95
CA GLN A 94 5.73 -18.79 -29.94
C GLN A 94 4.33 -19.30 -30.27
N LEU A 95 3.92 -19.25 -31.54
CA LEU A 95 2.64 -19.81 -31.99
C LEU A 95 2.57 -21.31 -31.72
N SER A 96 3.57 -22.07 -32.17
CA SER A 96 3.64 -23.52 -31.94
C SER A 96 3.67 -23.90 -30.45
N ALA A 97 4.30 -23.08 -29.60
CA ALA A 97 4.31 -23.31 -28.16
C ALA A 97 2.92 -23.09 -27.52
N VAL A 98 2.16 -22.11 -28.00
CA VAL A 98 0.78 -21.86 -27.55
C VAL A 98 -0.16 -22.93 -28.10
N ASP A 99 0.00 -23.36 -29.34
CA ASP A 99 -0.79 -24.45 -29.94
C ASP A 99 -0.61 -25.75 -29.13
N ALA A 100 0.63 -26.13 -28.85
CA ALA A 100 0.93 -27.29 -28.00
C ALA A 100 0.36 -27.15 -26.58
N LEU A 101 0.25 -25.92 -26.05
CA LEU A 101 -0.38 -25.67 -24.75
C LEU A 101 -1.89 -25.88 -24.82
N ILE A 102 -2.57 -25.33 -25.85
CA ILE A 102 -4.01 -25.50 -26.08
C ILE A 102 -4.37 -26.98 -26.17
N ASP A 103 -3.61 -27.75 -26.97
CA ASP A 103 -3.84 -29.19 -27.13
C ASP A 103 -3.66 -29.96 -25.81
N SER A 104 -2.64 -29.57 -25.02
CA SER A 104 -2.36 -30.24 -23.73
C SER A 104 -3.35 -29.91 -22.61
N MET A 105 -3.98 -28.73 -22.67
CA MET A 105 -4.88 -28.18 -21.64
C MET A 105 -6.36 -28.30 -22.00
N SER A 106 -6.72 -29.07 -23.03
CA SER A 106 -8.13 -29.32 -23.35
C SER A 106 -8.83 -30.04 -22.19
N LEU A 107 -9.92 -29.44 -21.70
CA LEU A 107 -10.83 -30.02 -20.71
C LEU A 107 -11.98 -30.80 -21.34
N ILE A 108 -11.92 -30.97 -22.66
CA ILE A 108 -12.94 -31.64 -23.45
C ILE A 108 -12.36 -32.94 -24.00
N LYS A 109 -13.04 -34.05 -23.72
CA LYS A 109 -12.78 -35.35 -24.33
C LYS A 109 -13.84 -35.62 -25.39
N LYS A 110 -13.40 -35.78 -26.63
CA LYS A 110 -14.26 -36.20 -27.74
C LYS A 110 -14.05 -37.69 -27.92
N GLU A 111 -15.10 -38.48 -27.78
CA GLU A 111 -15.07 -39.89 -28.16
C GLU A 111 -15.43 -39.99 -29.65
N GLU A 112 -14.58 -40.68 -30.44
CA GLU A 112 -14.69 -40.71 -31.91
C GLU A 112 -15.96 -41.43 -32.41
N GLU A 113 -16.64 -42.18 -31.54
CA GLU A 113 -17.75 -43.06 -31.91
C GLU A 113 -19.15 -42.46 -31.70
N GLU A 114 -19.35 -41.53 -30.75
CA GLU A 114 -20.70 -41.06 -30.35
C GLU A 114 -20.99 -39.57 -30.57
N ASP A 115 -20.06 -38.78 -31.12
CA ASP A 115 -20.19 -37.30 -31.29
C ASP A 115 -20.57 -36.56 -29.97
N THR A 116 -20.41 -37.25 -28.84
CA THR A 116 -20.67 -36.76 -27.49
C THR A 116 -19.41 -36.10 -26.96
N ILE A 117 -19.57 -34.87 -26.50
CA ILE A 117 -18.50 -34.06 -25.94
C ILE A 117 -18.55 -34.22 -24.42
N GLU A 118 -17.62 -34.97 -23.86
CA GLU A 118 -17.48 -35.13 -22.41
C GLU A 118 -16.63 -34.01 -21.82
N ASP A 119 -17.21 -33.26 -20.88
CA ASP A 119 -16.49 -32.25 -20.09
C ASP A 119 -15.78 -32.93 -18.91
N LEU A 120 -14.45 -32.91 -18.93
CA LEU A 120 -13.59 -33.50 -17.90
C LEU A 120 -13.66 -32.72 -16.57
N PHE A 121 -14.11 -31.46 -16.59
CA PHE A 121 -14.22 -30.62 -15.41
C PHE A 121 -15.47 -29.72 -15.45
N PRO A 122 -16.67 -30.28 -15.17
CA PRO A 122 -17.95 -29.58 -15.31
C PRO A 122 -18.17 -28.54 -14.21
N THR A 123 -17.61 -27.34 -14.43
CA THR A 123 -17.66 -26.21 -13.48
C THR A 123 -19.07 -25.75 -13.12
N THR A 124 -20.04 -25.91 -14.02
CA THR A 124 -21.45 -25.55 -13.77
C THR A 124 -22.13 -26.43 -12.72
N LYS A 125 -21.59 -27.62 -12.43
CA LYS A 125 -22.05 -28.51 -11.36
C LYS A 125 -21.42 -28.17 -10.01
N ILE A 126 -20.41 -27.31 -9.98
CA ILE A 126 -19.72 -26.88 -8.75
C ILE A 126 -20.52 -25.73 -8.12
N PRO A 127 -21.04 -25.88 -6.88
CA PRO A 127 -21.70 -24.80 -6.17
C PRO A 127 -20.68 -23.75 -5.71
N ASN A 128 -21.15 -22.55 -5.36
CA ASN A 128 -20.25 -21.49 -4.86
C ASN A 128 -19.52 -21.96 -3.57
N PRO A 129 -18.17 -22.05 -3.59
CA PRO A 129 -17.39 -22.56 -2.46
C PRO A 129 -17.46 -21.66 -1.22
N GLN A 130 -17.84 -20.39 -1.38
CA GLN A 130 -17.99 -19.44 -0.28
C GLN A 130 -18.97 -19.94 0.78
N PHE A 131 -20.07 -20.60 0.38
CA PHE A 131 -21.05 -21.10 1.35
C PHE A 131 -20.49 -22.23 2.21
N GLN A 132 -19.77 -23.18 1.60
CA GLN A 132 -19.12 -24.25 2.35
C GLN A 132 -18.05 -23.70 3.30
N ARG A 133 -17.23 -22.74 2.82
CA ARG A 133 -16.26 -22.06 3.67
C ARG A 133 -16.93 -21.31 4.82
N LEU A 134 -18.05 -20.65 4.57
CA LEU A 134 -18.82 -19.97 5.61
C LEU A 134 -19.35 -20.95 6.65
N PHE A 135 -20.00 -22.04 6.22
CA PHE A 135 -20.54 -23.06 7.14
C PHE A 135 -19.45 -23.73 7.95
N GLN A 136 -18.28 -23.99 7.36
CA GLN A 136 -17.11 -24.47 8.06
C GLN A 136 -16.72 -23.52 9.21
N CYS A 137 -16.59 -22.23 8.92
CA CYS A 137 -16.22 -21.23 9.92
C CYS A 137 -17.29 -21.06 11.00
N LEU A 138 -18.57 -21.06 10.62
CA LEU A 138 -19.69 -20.94 11.55
C LEU A 138 -19.75 -22.14 12.50
N LEU A 139 -19.67 -23.36 11.97
CA LEU A 139 -19.66 -24.59 12.75
C LEU A 139 -18.45 -24.62 13.69
N HIS A 140 -17.27 -24.27 13.19
CA HIS A 140 -16.05 -24.23 13.99
C HIS A 140 -16.15 -23.23 15.13
N ARG A 141 -16.62 -22.00 14.88
CA ARG A 141 -16.79 -21.00 15.95
C ARG A 141 -17.87 -21.41 16.96
N ALA A 142 -18.93 -22.08 16.52
CA ALA A 142 -20.00 -22.56 17.40
C ALA A 142 -19.53 -23.67 18.35
N LEU A 143 -18.71 -24.61 17.85
CA LEU A 143 -18.17 -25.72 18.65
C LEU A 143 -16.92 -25.32 19.44
N HIS A 144 -16.12 -24.41 18.90
CA HIS A 144 -14.83 -23.96 19.44
C HIS A 144 -14.79 -22.42 19.56
N PRO A 145 -15.46 -21.82 20.57
CA PRO A 145 -15.60 -20.36 20.68
C PRO A 145 -14.29 -19.60 20.84
N GLN A 146 -13.26 -20.22 21.44
CA GLN A 146 -11.97 -19.61 21.74
C GLN A 146 -10.89 -19.88 20.68
N GLU A 147 -11.15 -20.78 19.73
CA GLU A 147 -10.15 -21.12 18.71
C GLU A 147 -10.12 -20.10 17.56
N HIS A 148 -9.01 -20.10 16.81
CA HIS A 148 -8.87 -19.26 15.62
C HIS A 148 -9.72 -19.81 14.46
N LEU A 149 -9.71 -19.09 13.34
CA LEU A 149 -10.40 -19.55 12.14
C LEU A 149 -9.75 -20.85 11.63
N PRO A 150 -10.54 -21.86 11.25
CA PRO A 150 -9.97 -23.09 10.70
C PRO A 150 -9.32 -22.79 9.36
N PRO A 151 -8.28 -23.55 8.96
CA PRO A 151 -7.73 -23.48 7.61
C PRO A 151 -8.78 -23.89 6.57
N ILE A 152 -8.56 -23.56 5.30
CA ILE A 152 -9.44 -24.02 4.23
C ILE A 152 -9.35 -25.54 4.15
N GLN A 153 -10.50 -26.21 4.12
CA GLN A 153 -10.54 -27.66 3.96
C GLN A 153 -10.01 -28.06 2.58
N GLN A 154 -9.08 -29.02 2.55
CA GLN A 154 -8.42 -29.46 1.32
C GLN A 154 -9.41 -29.99 0.27
N HIS A 155 -10.51 -30.62 0.68
CA HIS A 155 -11.52 -31.09 -0.29
C HIS A 155 -12.18 -29.95 -1.07
N VAL A 156 -12.28 -28.74 -0.50
CA VAL A 156 -12.81 -27.56 -1.20
C VAL A 156 -11.81 -27.09 -2.26
N LEU A 157 -10.51 -27.17 -1.97
CA LEU A 157 -9.45 -26.87 -2.93
C LEU A 157 -9.41 -27.93 -4.04
N ASN A 158 -9.40 -29.21 -3.67
CA ASN A 158 -9.39 -30.33 -4.61
C ASN A 158 -10.59 -30.33 -5.57
N MET A 159 -11.74 -29.78 -5.15
CA MET A 159 -12.91 -29.61 -6.01
C MET A 159 -12.72 -28.52 -7.07
N LEU A 160 -11.92 -27.50 -6.77
CA LEU A 160 -11.62 -26.36 -7.64
C LEU A 160 -10.37 -26.59 -8.49
N ASP A 161 -9.48 -27.47 -8.05
CA ASP A 161 -8.25 -27.80 -8.76
C ASP A 161 -8.56 -28.55 -10.07
N PRO A 162 -7.86 -28.24 -11.17
CA PRO A 162 -8.05 -28.93 -12.44
C PRO A 162 -7.63 -30.41 -12.33
N PRO A 163 -8.11 -31.28 -13.25
CA PRO A 163 -7.71 -32.67 -13.28
C PRO A 163 -6.18 -32.85 -13.29
N THR A 164 -5.69 -33.76 -12.45
CA THR A 164 -4.24 -33.97 -12.27
C THR A 164 -3.55 -34.43 -13.55
N GLU A 165 -4.24 -35.20 -14.38
CA GLU A 165 -3.75 -35.65 -15.69
C GLU A 165 -3.47 -34.48 -16.64
N VAL A 166 -4.39 -33.50 -16.69
CA VAL A 166 -4.26 -32.31 -17.52
C VAL A 166 -3.12 -31.44 -17.00
N THR A 167 -3.04 -31.28 -15.68
CA THR A 167 -1.98 -30.53 -15.01
C THR A 167 -0.59 -31.13 -15.24
N ALA A 168 -0.48 -32.46 -15.33
CA ALA A 168 0.77 -33.15 -15.64
C ALA A 168 1.15 -33.00 -17.12
N LYS A 169 0.18 -33.17 -18.04
CA LYS A 169 0.38 -33.02 -19.49
C LYS A 169 0.86 -31.61 -19.85
N CYS A 170 0.32 -30.58 -19.19
CA CYS A 170 0.61 -29.20 -19.53
C CYS A 170 1.96 -28.68 -19.02
N GLN A 171 2.64 -29.37 -18.10
CA GLN A 171 3.93 -28.90 -17.56
C GLN A 171 4.99 -28.71 -18.65
N ILE A 172 5.04 -29.62 -19.61
CA ILE A 172 6.04 -29.59 -20.68
C ILE A 172 5.80 -28.37 -21.60
N PRO A 173 4.61 -28.16 -22.20
CA PRO A 173 4.32 -26.94 -22.95
C PRO A 173 4.48 -25.65 -22.14
N LEU A 174 4.03 -25.62 -20.88
CA LEU A 174 4.17 -24.43 -20.02
C LEU A 174 5.63 -24.03 -19.82
N SER A 175 6.53 -24.99 -19.61
CA SER A 175 7.96 -24.71 -19.47
C SER A 175 8.56 -24.08 -20.73
N LYS A 176 8.11 -24.52 -21.92
CA LYS A 176 8.52 -23.95 -23.22
C LYS A 176 7.98 -22.54 -23.40
N VAL A 177 6.71 -22.32 -23.09
CA VAL A 177 6.08 -20.99 -23.13
C VAL A 177 6.83 -20.03 -22.19
N LYS A 178 7.11 -20.44 -20.95
CA LYS A 178 7.87 -19.63 -20.00
C LYS A 178 9.26 -19.24 -20.52
N ALA A 179 9.92 -20.11 -21.27
CA ALA A 179 11.23 -19.81 -21.87
C ALA A 179 11.14 -18.87 -23.09
N LEU A 180 10.09 -19.00 -23.92
CA LEU A 180 9.93 -18.25 -25.17
C LEU A 180 9.31 -16.85 -24.99
N PHE A 181 8.64 -16.60 -23.85
CA PHE A 181 8.02 -15.32 -23.52
C PHE A 181 8.72 -14.68 -22.32
N PRO A 182 9.76 -13.85 -22.54
CA PRO A 182 10.43 -13.15 -21.45
C PRO A 182 9.50 -12.07 -20.86
N LEU A 183 9.10 -12.27 -19.60
CA LEU A 183 8.29 -11.31 -18.85
C LEU A 183 9.14 -10.69 -17.73
N THR A 184 9.08 -9.37 -17.61
CA THR A 184 9.74 -8.65 -16.51
C THR A 184 8.68 -8.00 -15.63
N GLU A 185 8.75 -8.26 -14.34
CA GLU A 185 7.83 -7.66 -13.37
C GLU A 185 8.24 -6.20 -13.11
N VAL A 186 7.33 -5.28 -13.41
CA VAL A 186 7.51 -3.88 -13.03
C VAL A 186 6.97 -3.72 -11.61
N ILE A 187 7.84 -3.87 -10.61
CA ILE A 187 7.50 -3.67 -9.21
C ILE A 187 7.26 -2.18 -8.97
N LYS A 188 5.98 -1.78 -8.94
CA LYS A 188 5.59 -0.49 -8.36
C LYS A 188 5.74 -0.64 -6.85
N LYS A 189 6.72 0.05 -6.24
CA LYS A 189 6.90 0.05 -4.78
C LYS A 189 5.59 0.43 -4.10
N LYS A 190 4.87 -0.56 -3.59
CA LYS A 190 3.69 -0.35 -2.77
C LYS A 190 4.22 -0.19 -1.35
N ASN A 191 4.25 1.03 -0.84
CA ASN A 191 4.54 1.32 0.57
C ASN A 191 3.35 0.89 1.44
N GLN A 192 2.97 -0.38 1.41
CA GLN A 192 2.06 -0.96 2.38
C GLN A 192 2.91 -1.82 3.29
N LEU A 193 3.34 -1.25 4.42
CA LEU A 193 3.80 -2.02 5.57
C LEU A 193 2.69 -3.02 5.89
N THR A 194 2.93 -4.29 5.59
CA THR A 194 1.95 -5.33 5.87
C THR A 194 2.11 -5.70 7.34
N ALA A 195 1.04 -6.13 8.01
CA ALA A 195 1.14 -6.54 9.41
C ALA A 195 2.20 -7.62 9.67
N GLN A 196 2.55 -8.42 8.65
CA GLN A 196 3.67 -9.38 8.69
C GLN A 196 5.06 -8.73 8.75
N ASP A 197 5.22 -7.52 8.22
CA ASP A 197 6.46 -6.75 8.36
C ASP A 197 6.59 -6.13 9.77
N ILE A 198 5.45 -5.95 10.46
CA ILE A 198 5.35 -5.37 11.80
C ILE A 198 5.47 -6.46 12.87
N PHE A 199 4.85 -7.62 12.64
CA PHE A 199 4.90 -8.79 13.52
C PHE A 199 5.77 -9.85 12.83
N GLN A 200 7.08 -9.81 13.09
CA GLN A 200 7.98 -10.91 12.73
C GLN A 200 7.50 -12.18 13.46
N ASP A 201 7.34 -13.28 12.71
CA ASP A 201 7.04 -14.60 13.28
C ASP A 201 8.21 -15.06 14.15
N ASN A 202 8.18 -14.67 15.43
CA ASN A 202 9.05 -15.18 16.47
C ASN A 202 8.61 -16.61 16.82
N HIS A 203 8.97 -17.58 15.99
CA HIS A 203 9.22 -18.94 16.47
C HIS A 203 10.54 -18.94 17.23
N GLU A 204 10.55 -18.37 18.45
CA GLU A 204 11.67 -18.52 19.37
C GLU A 204 11.68 -19.96 19.90
N GLU A 205 12.49 -20.82 19.28
CA GLU A 205 13.08 -21.95 20.00
C GLU A 205 13.93 -21.42 21.15
N GLY A 206 13.54 -21.83 22.36
CA GLY A 206 14.00 -21.31 23.63
C GLY A 206 15.50 -21.00 23.77
N SER A 207 15.77 -19.75 24.13
CA SER A 207 16.96 -19.39 24.90
C SER A 207 16.52 -18.55 26.10
N ASN A 208 16.35 -19.20 27.25
CA ASN A 208 16.13 -18.55 28.54
C ASN A 208 17.43 -17.83 28.98
N PRO A 209 17.46 -16.50 29.17
CA PRO A 209 18.50 -15.87 29.96
C PRO A 209 18.11 -15.90 31.44
N LYS A 210 19.05 -16.33 32.26
CA LYS A 210 18.94 -16.50 33.71
C LYS A 210 18.64 -15.16 34.42
N LYS A 211 17.62 -15.20 35.29
CA LYS A 211 17.34 -14.39 36.50
C LYS A 211 18.16 -13.08 36.70
N LEU A 212 17.44 -11.96 36.82
CA LEU A 212 17.66 -11.00 37.91
C LEU A 212 16.36 -10.80 38.70
N LYS A 213 16.43 -11.06 40.00
CA LYS A 213 15.42 -10.65 40.99
C LYS A 213 15.76 -9.22 41.41
N THR A 214 14.80 -8.31 41.30
CA THR A 214 14.70 -7.14 42.19
C THR A 214 13.24 -6.90 42.50
N GLU A 215 12.99 -6.56 43.76
CA GLU A 215 11.70 -6.52 44.43
C GLU A 215 10.78 -5.37 43.98
N GLU A 216 9.53 -5.53 44.39
CA GLU A 216 8.35 -4.70 44.18
C GLU A 216 8.59 -3.20 44.43
N GLY A 217 8.17 -2.39 43.47
CA GLY A 217 7.94 -0.96 43.61
C GLY A 217 6.98 -0.52 42.51
N GLY A 218 5.71 -0.34 42.87
CA GLY A 218 4.62 -0.01 41.94
C GLY A 218 4.92 1.23 41.10
N GLY A 219 5.10 1.03 39.80
CA GLY A 219 5.27 2.07 38.80
C GLY A 219 4.12 2.03 37.80
N HIS A 220 3.39 3.14 37.73
CA HIS A 220 2.32 3.46 36.80
C HIS A 220 2.49 2.82 35.41
N PHE A 221 1.63 1.86 35.06
CA PHE A 221 1.56 1.28 33.72
C PHE A 221 0.88 2.31 32.79
N SER A 222 1.65 3.24 32.24
CA SER A 222 1.15 4.22 31.27
C SER A 222 0.98 3.56 29.90
N LEU A 223 -0.24 3.64 29.37
CA LEU A 223 -0.64 3.14 28.04
C LEU A 223 0.18 3.74 26.86
N SER A 224 1.03 4.74 27.12
CA SER A 224 1.94 5.35 26.14
C SER A 224 3.16 4.50 25.80
N SER A 225 3.54 3.51 26.62
CA SER A 225 4.71 2.65 26.32
C SER A 225 4.45 1.58 25.25
N LEU A 226 3.18 1.37 24.87
CA LEU A 226 2.79 0.46 23.78
C LEU A 226 2.75 1.16 22.42
N ALA A 227 2.74 2.49 22.40
CA ALA A 227 2.75 3.32 21.20
C ALA A 227 4.16 3.81 20.81
N GLU A 228 5.17 3.50 21.62
CA GLU A 228 6.57 3.69 21.23
C GLU A 228 6.95 2.61 20.22
N VAL A 229 6.60 2.87 18.96
CA VAL A 229 7.34 2.38 17.79
C VAL A 229 8.80 2.35 18.20
N SER A 230 9.48 1.21 18.08
CA SER A 230 10.90 1.09 18.38
C SER A 230 11.68 2.17 17.62
N ILE A 231 11.94 3.29 18.30
CA ILE A 231 12.60 4.46 17.71
C ILE A 231 14.04 4.03 17.47
N THR A 232 14.37 3.78 16.21
CA THR A 232 15.74 3.44 15.78
C THR A 232 16.49 4.66 15.25
N LYS A 233 15.78 5.78 15.03
CA LYS A 233 16.30 7.05 14.53
C LYS A 233 15.50 8.20 15.11
N VAL A 234 16.17 9.33 15.38
CA VAL A 234 15.51 10.59 15.78
C VAL A 234 14.56 11.02 14.65
N GLY A 235 13.27 11.17 14.94
CA GLY A 235 12.25 11.59 13.98
C GLY A 235 12.10 13.12 13.92
N SER A 236 11.49 13.61 12.84
CA SER A 236 11.25 15.05 12.62
C SER A 236 10.05 15.62 13.40
N VAL A 237 9.26 14.79 14.07
CA VAL A 237 8.01 15.19 14.74
C VAL A 237 8.27 15.61 16.20
N SER A 238 9.05 14.83 16.95
CA SER A 238 9.43 15.06 18.35
C SER A 238 10.92 14.77 18.63
N PRO A 239 11.87 15.43 17.95
CA PRO A 239 13.29 15.06 17.98
C PRO A 239 13.94 15.08 19.38
N ALA A 240 13.50 15.96 20.27
CA ALA A 240 14.01 16.04 21.64
C ALA A 240 13.59 14.82 22.50
N GLU A 241 12.36 14.34 22.35
CA GLU A 241 11.86 13.17 23.07
C GLU A 241 12.47 11.89 22.52
N ASP A 242 12.56 11.78 21.19
CA ASP A 242 13.17 10.66 20.50
C ASP A 242 14.65 10.49 20.90
N PHE A 243 15.39 11.59 21.04
CA PHE A 243 16.78 11.58 21.51
C PHE A 243 16.91 11.05 22.95
N ARG A 244 16.04 11.50 23.88
CA ARG A 244 16.04 10.98 25.27
C ARG A 244 15.70 9.49 25.33
N VAL A 245 14.76 9.04 24.49
CA VAL A 245 14.37 7.63 24.41
C VAL A 245 15.52 6.77 23.87
N LEU A 246 16.24 7.23 22.83
CA LEU A 246 17.40 6.54 22.28
C LEU A 246 18.52 6.34 23.31
N LEU A 247 18.79 7.36 24.12
CA LEU A 247 19.79 7.29 25.19
C LEU A 247 19.38 6.36 26.33
N ARG A 248 18.09 6.37 26.73
CA ARG A 248 17.57 5.46 27.77
C ARG A 248 17.59 4.00 27.36
N GLN A 249 17.34 3.71 26.08
CA GLN A 249 17.30 2.34 25.56
C GLN A 249 18.71 1.75 25.30
N LYS A 250 19.79 2.55 25.38
CA LYS A 250 21.19 2.15 25.06
C LYS A 250 21.34 1.46 23.69
N ARG A 251 20.51 1.82 22.71
CA ARG A 251 20.50 1.19 21.38
C ARG A 251 21.53 1.77 20.41
N ALA A 252 22.02 2.98 20.67
CA ALA A 252 23.06 3.65 19.89
C ALA A 252 24.12 4.27 20.83
N SER A 253 25.34 4.49 20.32
CA SER A 253 26.34 5.28 21.04
C SER A 253 25.87 6.74 21.15
N PHE A 254 26.27 7.44 22.22
CA PHE A 254 25.88 8.85 22.43
C PHE A 254 26.33 9.74 21.26
N GLU A 255 27.49 9.44 20.68
CA GLU A 255 28.03 10.12 19.49
C GLU A 255 27.12 9.95 18.25
N GLU A 256 26.60 8.75 17.99
CA GLU A 256 25.69 8.51 16.87
C GLU A 256 24.33 9.18 17.06
N ALA A 257 23.78 9.13 18.27
CA ALA A 257 22.51 9.77 18.59
C ALA A 257 22.62 11.31 18.50
N SER A 258 23.74 11.87 18.95
CA SER A 258 23.98 13.32 18.89
C SER A 258 24.17 13.81 17.45
N LEU A 259 24.89 13.08 16.60
CA LEU A 259 24.99 13.41 15.17
C LEU A 259 23.64 13.40 14.45
N GLN A 260 22.75 12.46 14.79
CA GLN A 260 21.40 12.43 14.22
C GLN A 260 20.57 13.64 14.67
N LEU A 261 20.65 14.02 15.94
CA LEU A 261 19.98 15.20 16.46
C LEU A 261 20.50 16.50 15.82
N ILE A 262 21.82 16.62 15.66
CA ILE A 262 22.48 17.77 15.03
C ILE A 262 22.01 17.94 13.58
N ASN A 263 21.96 16.87 12.79
CA ASN A 263 21.48 16.93 11.41
C ASN A 263 20.02 17.42 11.31
N HIS A 264 19.17 17.02 12.25
CA HIS A 264 17.78 17.49 12.29
C HIS A 264 17.68 18.96 12.71
N ILE A 265 18.49 19.40 13.67
CA ILE A 265 18.58 20.81 14.04
C ILE A 265 19.02 21.64 12.83
N GLU A 266 20.01 21.19 12.06
CA GLU A 266 20.47 21.88 10.84
C GLU A 266 19.37 21.95 9.75
N GLN A 267 18.59 20.89 9.57
CA GLN A 267 17.45 20.89 8.65
C GLN A 267 16.34 21.86 9.07
N PHE A 268 16.05 21.95 10.36
CA PHE A 268 15.07 22.90 10.90
C PHE A 268 15.54 24.34 10.75
N LEU A 269 16.84 24.61 10.96
CA LEU A 269 17.41 25.92 10.71
C LEU A 269 17.34 26.30 9.22
N GLY A 270 17.50 25.36 8.30
CA GLY A 270 17.41 25.65 6.86
C GLY A 270 16.03 26.05 6.34
N THR A 271 14.96 25.79 7.12
CA THR A 271 13.58 26.06 6.70
C THR A 271 13.11 27.49 7.09
N ASN A 272 13.85 28.19 7.96
CA ASN A 272 13.64 29.61 8.32
C ASN A 272 12.25 30.01 8.86
N GLU A 273 11.47 29.10 9.45
CA GLU A 273 10.18 29.44 10.09
C GLU A 273 10.29 29.46 11.63
N THR A 274 9.57 30.38 12.26
CA THR A 274 9.48 30.55 13.72
C THR A 274 9.14 29.29 14.53
N PRO A 275 8.21 28.40 14.14
CA PRO A 275 7.95 27.17 14.91
C PRO A 275 9.14 26.19 14.91
N TYR A 276 9.97 26.20 13.86
CA TYR A 276 11.16 25.35 13.79
C TYR A 276 12.30 25.89 14.64
N PHE A 277 12.43 27.20 14.80
CA PHE A 277 13.38 27.78 15.76
C PHE A 277 13.08 27.35 17.19
N MET A 278 11.81 27.36 17.61
CA MET A 278 11.41 26.91 18.95
C MET A 278 11.70 25.42 19.16
N LYS A 279 11.39 24.57 18.17
CA LYS A 279 11.71 23.13 18.23
C LYS A 279 13.20 22.84 18.29
N SER A 280 14.00 23.58 17.51
CA SER A 280 15.47 23.48 17.55
C SER A 280 16.01 23.88 18.92
N MET A 281 15.47 24.92 19.54
CA MET A 281 15.83 25.34 20.89
C MET A 281 15.54 24.25 21.93
N ASP A 282 14.36 23.63 21.87
CA ASP A 282 14.01 22.51 22.77
C ASP A 282 14.95 21.31 22.57
N CYS A 283 15.36 21.02 21.34
CA CYS A 283 16.35 19.98 21.04
C CYS A 283 17.73 20.31 21.62
N ILE A 284 18.19 21.57 21.50
CA ILE A 284 19.48 22.01 22.05
C ILE A 284 19.46 21.95 23.59
N ARG A 285 18.33 22.32 24.22
CA ARG A 285 18.16 22.23 25.68
C ARG A 285 18.22 20.78 26.17
N ALA A 286 17.47 19.89 25.51
CA ALA A 286 17.51 18.46 25.80
C ALA A 286 18.91 17.87 25.57
N PHE A 287 19.59 18.28 24.49
CA PHE A 287 20.96 17.85 24.22
C PHE A 287 21.95 18.30 25.30
N ARG A 288 21.80 19.54 25.80
CA ARG A 288 22.63 20.06 26.91
C ARG A 288 22.44 19.23 28.19
N GLU A 289 21.19 18.99 28.58
CA GLU A 289 20.86 18.24 29.80
C GLU A 289 21.44 16.83 29.76
N GLU A 290 21.27 16.14 28.64
CA GLU A 290 21.77 14.77 28.46
C GLU A 290 23.31 14.74 28.36
N ALA A 291 23.94 15.73 27.71
CA ALA A 291 25.40 15.83 27.67
C ALA A 291 26.03 16.01 29.06
N ILE A 292 25.36 16.73 29.96
CA ILE A 292 25.78 16.86 31.36
C ILE A 292 25.61 15.52 32.08
N GLN A 293 24.47 14.84 31.90
CA GLN A 293 24.17 13.57 32.56
C GLN A 293 25.12 12.43 32.15
N PHE A 294 25.51 12.37 30.87
CA PHE A 294 26.40 11.34 30.33
C PHE A 294 27.89 11.72 30.41
N SER A 295 28.23 12.90 30.94
CA SER A 295 29.60 13.45 31.02
C SER A 295 30.29 13.63 29.67
N GLU A 296 29.54 13.69 28.56
CA GLU A 296 30.05 13.88 27.19
C GLU A 296 29.99 15.36 26.76
N TYR A 297 30.62 16.22 27.54
CA TYR A 297 30.65 17.68 27.33
C TYR A 297 31.34 18.11 26.01
N GLN A 298 32.20 17.26 25.45
CA GLN A 298 32.98 17.54 24.25
C GLN A 298 32.09 17.67 23.00
N CYS A 299 31.11 16.79 22.85
CA CYS A 299 30.17 16.76 21.73
C CYS A 299 29.25 18.00 21.73
N PHE A 300 28.82 18.45 22.90
CA PHE A 300 27.98 19.64 23.04
C PHE A 300 28.76 20.94 22.78
N ASN A 301 29.95 21.07 23.38
CA ASN A 301 30.76 22.29 23.24
C ASN A 301 31.35 22.45 21.82
N SER A 302 31.65 21.35 21.11
CA SER A 302 32.05 21.40 19.69
C SER A 302 30.87 21.78 18.79
N PHE A 303 29.70 21.21 19.03
CA PHE A 303 28.47 21.54 18.32
C PHE A 303 28.07 23.00 18.50
N LEU A 304 28.07 23.55 19.72
CA LEU A 304 27.73 24.97 19.95
C LEU A 304 28.68 25.94 19.23
N LYS A 305 29.98 25.61 19.14
CA LYS A 305 30.95 26.41 18.39
C LYS A 305 30.68 26.36 16.88
N ALA A 306 30.38 25.17 16.34
CA ALA A 306 30.03 25.00 14.94
C ALA A 306 28.69 25.68 14.59
N LEU A 307 27.72 25.61 15.51
CA LEU A 307 26.43 26.29 15.38
C LEU A 307 26.62 27.81 15.34
N ARG A 308 27.48 28.38 16.20
CA ARG A 308 27.81 29.80 16.15
C ARG A 308 28.36 30.22 14.78
N GLU A 309 29.35 29.50 14.25
CA GLU A 309 29.95 29.85 12.95
C GLU A 309 28.93 29.77 11.79
N LYS A 310 28.00 28.81 11.84
CA LYS A 310 26.95 28.65 10.83
C LYS A 310 25.87 29.72 10.94
N VAL A 311 25.44 30.04 12.15
CA VAL A 311 24.37 31.02 12.40
C VAL A 311 24.85 32.46 12.18
N GLU A 312 26.14 32.75 12.45
CA GLU A 312 26.78 34.04 12.18
C GLU A 312 26.84 34.39 10.67
N LYS A 313 26.80 33.38 9.78
CA LYS A 313 26.81 33.59 8.33
C LYS A 313 25.43 33.74 7.69
N GLN A 314 24.36 33.25 8.32
CA GLN A 314 23.04 33.12 7.67
C GLN A 314 21.82 33.53 8.52
N LEU A 315 21.88 33.52 9.87
CA LEU A 315 20.69 33.58 10.73
C LEU A 315 20.89 34.33 12.06
N ASN A 316 21.27 35.61 11.99
CA ASN A 316 21.49 36.46 13.18
C ASN A 316 20.29 36.49 14.16
N HIS A 317 19.06 36.45 13.64
CA HIS A 317 17.84 36.44 14.47
C HIS A 317 17.72 35.19 15.37
N PHE A 318 18.16 34.02 14.89
CA PHE A 318 18.15 32.80 15.71
C PHE A 318 19.22 32.85 16.81
N TRP A 319 20.36 33.50 16.54
CA TRP A 319 21.39 33.68 17.56
C TRP A 319 20.95 34.63 18.69
N GLU A 320 20.20 35.68 18.35
CA GLU A 320 19.57 36.56 19.36
C GLU A 320 18.62 35.78 20.28
N ILE A 321 17.84 34.84 19.72
CA ILE A 321 16.95 33.97 20.51
C ILE A 321 17.76 33.05 21.43
N ILE A 322 18.89 32.50 20.97
CA ILE A 322 19.81 31.69 21.78
C ILE A 322 20.41 32.52 22.94
N ILE A 323 20.77 33.78 22.67
CA ILE A 323 21.29 34.71 23.68
C ILE A 323 20.19 35.04 24.71
N GLN A 324 18.96 35.27 24.25
CA GLN A 324 17.81 35.57 25.11
C GLN A 324 17.44 34.39 26.03
N ASP A 325 17.54 33.16 25.54
CA ASP A 325 17.26 31.93 26.31
C ASP A 325 18.47 31.47 27.16
N GLY A 326 19.61 32.14 27.05
CA GLY A 326 20.77 31.96 27.94
C GLY A 326 21.53 30.64 27.78
N ILE A 327 21.52 30.02 26.59
CA ILE A 327 22.23 28.76 26.36
C ILE A 327 23.73 29.02 26.25
N THR A 328 24.47 28.71 27.31
CA THR A 328 25.92 28.83 27.38
C THR A 328 26.64 27.51 27.11
N LEU A 329 27.94 27.61 26.78
CA LEU A 329 28.87 26.47 26.82
C LEU A 329 28.85 25.82 28.22
N ILE A 330 29.03 24.50 28.29
CA ILE A 330 29.07 23.77 29.56
C ILE A 330 30.36 24.13 30.31
N THR A 331 30.21 24.77 31.46
CA THR A 331 31.29 25.31 32.28
C THR A 331 31.90 24.28 33.23
N LYS A 332 33.13 24.56 33.70
CA LYS A 332 33.84 23.81 34.76
C LYS A 332 33.04 23.55 36.03
N ASP A 333 32.09 24.43 36.37
CA ASP A 333 31.26 24.29 37.57
C ASP A 333 30.16 23.20 37.43
N GLU A 334 29.82 22.79 36.19
CA GLU A 334 28.77 21.80 35.91
C GLU A 334 29.35 20.42 35.58
N VAL A 335 30.54 20.36 34.96
CA VAL A 335 31.29 19.13 34.69
C VAL A 335 32.77 19.38 34.95
N SER A 336 33.35 18.68 35.92
CA SER A 336 34.74 18.86 36.38
C SER A 336 35.81 18.56 35.33
N GLU A 337 35.45 17.92 34.20
CA GLU A 337 36.34 17.65 33.07
C GLU A 337 36.29 18.72 31.96
N SER A 338 35.40 19.72 32.03
CA SER A 338 35.31 20.75 30.99
C SER A 338 36.51 21.73 31.06
N PRO A 339 37.14 22.10 29.94
CA PRO A 339 38.20 23.12 29.92
C PRO A 339 37.65 24.56 29.98
N VAL A 340 36.34 24.77 29.89
CA VAL A 340 35.71 26.10 29.70
C VAL A 340 35.37 26.77 31.03
N THR A 341 35.88 27.98 31.23
CA THR A 341 35.69 28.76 32.47
C THR A 341 34.40 29.58 32.39
N ALA A 342 33.73 29.86 33.52
CA ALA A 342 32.48 30.64 33.55
C ALA A 342 32.57 32.02 32.86
N GLU A 343 33.77 32.59 32.79
CA GLU A 343 34.06 33.84 32.06
C GLU A 343 34.12 33.66 30.54
N GLU A 344 34.58 32.51 30.05
CA GLU A 344 34.64 32.19 28.61
C GLU A 344 33.26 31.89 28.05
N ALA A 345 32.40 31.22 28.85
CA ALA A 345 31.01 30.99 28.52
C ALA A 345 30.20 32.30 28.41
N LYS A 346 30.52 33.30 29.26
CA LYS A 346 29.91 34.64 29.20
C LYS A 346 30.47 35.50 28.06
N LYS A 347 31.78 35.45 27.79
CA LYS A 347 32.40 36.12 26.62
C LYS A 347 31.91 35.55 25.29
N PHE A 348 31.55 34.27 25.25
CA PHE A 348 30.99 33.64 24.05
C PHE A 348 29.63 34.25 23.63
N LEU A 349 28.87 34.82 24.55
CA LEU A 349 27.57 35.46 24.25
C LEU A 349 27.67 36.95 23.88
N ALA A 350 28.86 37.57 23.98
CA ALA A 350 29.01 38.98 23.65
C ALA A 350 29.01 39.23 22.12
N PRO A 351 28.29 40.25 21.62
CA PRO A 351 28.36 40.65 20.22
C PRO A 351 29.76 41.17 19.88
N ILE A 352 30.28 40.78 18.71
CA ILE A 352 31.58 41.27 18.22
C ILE A 352 31.37 42.72 17.76
N GLU A 353 32.06 43.68 18.39
CA GLU A 353 32.14 45.05 17.90
C GLU A 353 32.88 45.06 16.56
N ASN A 354 32.17 45.39 15.47
CA ASN A 354 32.77 45.61 14.16
C ASN A 354 33.63 46.89 14.19
N GLN A 355 34.95 46.74 14.32
CA GLN A 355 35.90 47.70 13.76
C GLN A 355 36.31 47.19 12.38
N ASN A 356 35.84 47.87 11.33
CA ASN A 356 36.51 48.07 10.04
C ASN A 356 35.57 48.85 9.09
N GLU A 357 35.42 50.15 9.35
CA GLU A 357 35.26 51.12 8.27
C GLU A 357 36.66 51.70 8.02
N GLU A 358 37.25 51.40 6.86
CA GLU A 358 37.97 52.35 5.99
C GLU A 358 38.60 51.61 4.80
N ASP A 359 38.48 52.26 3.63
CA ASP A 359 39.20 52.06 2.37
C ASP A 359 38.81 50.92 1.40
N THR A 360 37.94 51.21 0.42
CA THR A 360 38.37 51.67 -0.93
C THR A 360 37.22 51.74 -1.97
N ALA A 361 37.07 52.94 -2.53
CA ALA A 361 36.78 53.33 -3.92
C ALA A 361 35.61 52.73 -4.76
N ALA A 362 34.69 53.65 -5.05
CA ALA A 362 33.76 53.77 -6.18
C ALA A 362 34.02 52.99 -7.49
N VAL A 363 32.94 52.40 -8.02
CA VAL A 363 32.55 52.41 -9.45
C VAL A 363 31.02 52.57 -9.54
N LEU A 364 30.56 53.47 -10.41
CA LEU A 364 29.17 53.89 -10.66
C LEU A 364 28.48 53.09 -11.79
N GLU A 365 27.16 53.33 -11.91
CA GLU A 365 26.19 53.03 -12.99
C GLU A 365 25.37 51.72 -12.85
N GLU A 366 24.04 51.65 -13.00
CA GLU A 366 23.02 52.59 -13.50
C GLU A 366 21.59 52.08 -13.13
N GLY A 367 20.67 53.00 -12.80
CA GLY A 367 19.26 52.99 -13.24
C GLY A 367 18.21 52.01 -12.68
N GLY A 368 17.24 52.55 -11.91
CA GLY A 368 15.82 52.23 -12.11
C GLY A 368 15.04 51.73 -10.90
N ASP A 369 14.45 52.64 -10.12
CA ASP A 369 13.44 52.35 -9.09
C ASP A 369 12.33 53.40 -9.18
N VAL A 370 11.23 53.10 -9.91
CA VAL A 370 9.95 53.82 -9.79
C VAL A 370 8.82 52.95 -10.36
N ASP A 371 7.68 52.90 -9.66
CA ASP A 371 6.36 52.36 -10.05
C ASP A 371 5.94 50.99 -9.49
N ASP A 372 5.71 50.88 -8.17
CA ASP A 372 4.68 49.95 -7.63
C ASP A 372 4.16 50.37 -6.23
N LEU A 373 4.16 51.67 -5.92
CA LEU A 373 3.72 52.22 -4.63
C LEU A 373 2.38 52.98 -4.70
N LEU A 374 1.49 52.61 -5.62
CA LEU A 374 0.13 53.18 -5.71
C LEU A 374 -0.89 52.19 -6.29
N ASP A 375 -1.24 51.11 -5.57
CA ASP A 375 -2.53 50.41 -5.75
C ASP A 375 -2.95 49.67 -4.48
N LEU A 376 -3.10 50.44 -3.39
CA LEU A 376 -3.75 49.99 -2.16
C LEU A 376 -4.92 50.94 -1.83
N ILE A 377 -6.02 50.75 -2.56
CA ILE A 377 -7.40 51.09 -2.14
C ILE A 377 -8.30 49.90 -2.48
#